data_AF-A0A7W1VVJ5-F1
#
_entry.id   AF-A0A7W1VVJ5-F1
#
_cell.length_a   1.000
_cell.length_b   1.000
_cell.length_c   1.000
_cell.angle_alpha   90.00
_cell.angle_beta   90.00
_cell.angle_gamma   90.00
#
_symmetry.space_group_name_H-M   'P 1'
#
loop_
_entity.id
_entity.type
_entity.pdbx_description
1 polymer ?
#
loop_
_entity_poly.entity_id
_entity_poly.type
_entity_poly.pdbx_seq_one_letter_code
_entity_poly.pdbx_strand_id
1 'polypeptide(L)'
;MIRVHDAYGRELFISREEWRKNVLPGTIQPNWNNPDELYDVILGALNDGFRSDVIDAAQQLYKIDHEPVRGACIWGIVLMEEGRLDEAEKVFRDFLAKHGEDGIVLTNLAKVYSRRNDHAEAERILWHALEIDPNQDNGMGWYWSIQKERGGEAAGDEALRRAAAIPKSWRAQLWLARSALDKRDVDQALALYHESLARVDKPVPTDFLVQMSGDLGNAGHLPEILQLVEPQFIVQTHGIQVGNNLIKAHLDLGQVDAARRILDQLYALKRMDWNENLNFWDTEIARTRLATAPVEQNAPMTIGMLGFHGPIWLKPSSPAAELFPAKILGDVTVCFLGSTAEVITNSKRTEHQMSDTRGRLSRSVPLYLAEQVELGSNARVQTLVPWVTQYPGGFVLSGVPWDDEAAASYTRQGEVKSDYVVITHLKPNAEPWTVELRLVRAIDGKCLGTLSASFHSEKPEEGIPTLARQLLTLLGEQAEVEMAPPPAIYQVPTGPQFGHYLLRLEQLLAVRCGGMDGPREFLSGEREIINGNLQLCVEFPQNIGTRILLAKTLLAMKRARPKVVPEFQEKIKLLQKEHPLAEPANSVLQRLFNEAFAEDRMN
;
A
#
# COMPACT_ATOMS: atom_id res chain seq x y z
N MET A 1 19.21 3.58 11.71
CA MET A 1 18.42 4.83 11.65
C MET A 1 17.03 4.53 12.21
N ILE A 2 16.24 5.55 12.52
CA ILE A 2 14.88 5.42 13.08
C ILE A 2 13.87 5.88 12.01
N ARG A 3 12.78 5.12 11.82
CA ARG A 3 11.73 5.30 10.79
C ARG A 3 10.61 6.18 11.33
N VAL A 4 10.33 7.32 10.69
CA VAL A 4 9.20 8.21 11.02
C VAL A 4 8.36 8.54 9.79
N HIS A 5 7.12 9.00 9.99
CA HIS A 5 6.22 9.40 8.92
C HIS A 5 5.86 10.90 9.01
N ASP A 6 5.69 11.56 7.86
CA ASP A 6 5.20 12.95 7.79
C ASP A 6 3.65 13.06 7.68
N ALA A 7 3.14 14.28 7.60
CA ALA A 7 1.69 14.57 7.49
C ALA A 7 1.04 14.06 6.18
N TYR A 8 1.83 13.68 5.18
CA TYR A 8 1.36 13.04 3.94
C TYR A 8 1.45 11.51 4.00
N GLY A 9 2.09 10.96 5.03
CA GLY A 9 2.33 9.53 5.24
C GLY A 9 3.66 9.04 4.65
N ARG A 10 4.61 9.93 4.32
CA ARG A 10 5.90 9.56 3.75
C ARG A 10 6.91 9.17 4.83
N GLU A 11 7.63 8.08 4.59
CA GLU A 11 8.74 7.64 5.43
C GLU A 11 9.99 8.53 5.34
N LEU A 12 10.60 8.78 6.49
CA LEU A 12 11.90 9.44 6.66
C LEU A 12 12.75 8.64 7.64
N PHE A 13 14.08 8.70 7.47
CA PHE A 13 15.05 8.01 8.33
C PHE A 13 15.99 9.01 9.02
N ILE A 14 16.05 8.95 10.36
CA ILE A 14 16.88 9.85 11.19
C ILE A 14 18.02 9.05 11.85
N SER A 15 19.19 9.68 12.06
CA SER A 15 20.31 9.02 12.76
C SER A 15 20.02 8.84 14.26
N ARG A 16 20.57 7.81 14.91
CA ARG A 16 20.33 7.55 16.34
C ARG A 16 20.87 8.67 17.25
N GLU A 17 21.94 9.34 16.84
CA GLU A 17 22.54 10.44 17.59
C GLU A 17 21.71 11.72 17.49
N GLU A 18 21.22 12.05 16.30
CA GLU A 18 20.32 13.17 16.06
C GLU A 18 18.97 12.96 16.75
N TRP A 19 18.46 11.72 16.75
CA TRP A 19 17.28 11.34 17.53
C TRP A 19 17.46 11.64 19.02
N ARG A 20 18.54 11.14 19.63
CA ARG A 20 18.84 11.37 21.05
C ARG A 20 19.05 12.85 21.39
N LYS A 21 19.71 13.62 20.52
CA LYS A 21 20.05 15.03 20.80
C LYS A 21 18.91 16.00 20.54
N ASN A 22 18.14 15.80 19.47
CA ASN A 22 17.21 16.80 18.96
C ASN A 22 15.75 16.32 19.02
N VAL A 23 15.47 15.08 18.62
CA VAL A 23 14.09 14.59 18.51
C VAL A 23 13.53 14.21 19.88
N LEU A 24 14.17 13.27 20.58
CA LEU A 24 13.65 12.72 21.83
C LEU A 24 13.45 13.80 22.94
N PRO A 25 14.39 14.73 23.19
CA PRO A 25 14.14 15.84 24.11
C PRO A 25 13.03 16.78 23.61
N GLY A 26 13.00 17.04 22.30
CA GLY A 26 11.98 17.85 21.63
C GLY A 26 10.57 17.23 21.67
N THR A 27 10.44 15.91 21.83
CA THR A 27 9.15 15.22 22.03
C THR A 27 8.79 15.05 23.51
N ILE A 28 9.78 14.89 24.41
CA ILE A 28 9.54 14.76 25.86
C ILE A 28 9.13 16.11 26.46
N GLN A 29 9.83 17.19 26.14
CA GLN A 29 9.66 18.47 26.83
C GLN A 29 8.26 19.10 26.66
N PRO A 30 7.63 19.09 25.46
CA PRO A 30 6.26 19.58 25.30
C PRO A 30 5.22 18.70 26.01
N ASN A 31 5.47 17.38 26.07
CA ASN A 31 4.55 16.38 26.61
C ASN A 31 4.77 16.07 28.10
N TRP A 32 5.68 16.77 28.78
CA TRP A 32 6.09 16.50 30.17
C TRP A 32 4.96 16.41 31.21
N ASN A 33 3.82 17.06 30.94
CA ASN A 33 2.63 17.06 31.80
C ASN A 33 1.40 16.42 31.12
N ASN A 34 1.58 15.71 30.00
CA ASN A 34 0.52 14.98 29.30
C ASN A 34 0.82 13.48 29.40
N PRO A 35 0.17 12.72 30.30
CA PRO A 35 0.57 11.35 30.62
C PRO A 35 0.49 10.39 29.42
N ASP A 36 -0.50 10.53 28.54
CA ASP A 36 -0.70 9.62 27.41
C ASP A 36 0.40 9.81 26.35
N GLU A 37 0.62 11.04 25.90
CA GLU A 37 1.70 11.36 24.95
C GLU A 37 3.10 11.07 25.54
N LEU A 38 3.28 11.32 26.85
CA LEU A 38 4.54 11.02 27.53
C LEU A 38 4.79 9.50 27.61
N TYR A 39 3.76 8.71 27.87
CA TYR A 39 3.82 7.24 27.84
C TYR A 39 4.24 6.74 26.46
N ASP A 40 3.60 7.20 25.37
CA ASP A 40 3.93 6.77 24.01
C ASP A 40 5.37 7.13 23.62
N VAL A 41 5.84 8.32 23.98
CA VAL A 41 7.23 8.74 23.77
C VAL A 41 8.22 7.85 24.54
N ILE A 42 7.93 7.54 25.81
CA ILE A 42 8.79 6.65 26.62
C ILE A 42 8.79 5.22 26.05
N LEU A 43 7.63 4.69 25.68
CA LEU A 43 7.50 3.34 25.13
C LEU A 43 8.26 3.19 23.81
N GLY A 44 8.13 4.17 22.90
CA GLY A 44 8.92 4.22 21.67
C GLY A 44 10.43 4.27 21.94
N ALA A 45 10.86 5.14 22.84
CA ALA A 45 12.27 5.26 23.22
C ALA A 45 12.83 4.00 23.89
N LEU A 46 12.04 3.27 24.68
CA LEU A 46 12.43 1.98 25.26
C LEU A 46 12.60 0.89 24.21
N ASN A 47 11.69 0.81 23.24
CA ASN A 47 11.79 -0.11 22.10
C ASN A 47 13.03 0.19 21.24
N ASP A 48 13.34 1.47 21.04
CA ASP A 48 14.57 1.91 20.37
C ASP A 48 15.85 1.76 21.23
N GLY A 49 15.74 1.37 22.51
CA GLY A 49 16.86 1.13 23.41
C GLY A 49 17.48 2.38 24.06
N PHE A 50 16.79 3.52 24.07
CA PHE A 50 17.18 4.77 24.75
C PHE A 50 16.80 4.77 26.24
N ARG A 51 17.08 3.67 26.94
CA ARG A 51 16.59 3.36 28.30
C ARG A 51 17.01 4.41 29.34
N SER A 52 18.29 4.80 29.30
CA SER A 52 18.85 5.81 30.21
C SER A 52 18.43 7.24 29.87
N ASP A 53 17.99 7.49 28.64
CA ASP A 53 17.57 8.81 28.15
C ASP A 53 16.15 9.20 28.62
N VAL A 54 15.39 8.25 29.18
CA VAL A 54 13.97 8.44 29.60
C VAL A 54 13.73 8.31 31.11
N ILE A 55 14.78 8.23 31.94
CA ILE A 55 14.67 8.03 33.40
C ILE A 55 13.76 9.09 34.06
N ASP A 56 14.04 10.36 33.83
CA ASP A 56 13.27 11.45 34.47
C ASP A 56 11.84 11.52 33.92
N ALA A 57 11.64 11.22 32.63
CA ALA A 57 10.33 11.17 31.99
C ALA A 57 9.46 10.02 32.56
N ALA A 58 10.03 8.84 32.75
CA ALA A 58 9.36 7.69 33.35
C ALA A 58 9.01 7.93 34.83
N GLN A 59 9.91 8.57 35.59
CA GLN A 59 9.61 8.97 36.96
C GLN A 59 8.53 10.06 37.00
N GLN A 60 8.50 10.98 36.03
CA GLN A 60 7.45 11.98 35.91
C GLN A 60 6.10 11.34 35.59
N LEU A 61 6.05 10.44 34.60
CA LEU A 61 4.85 9.69 34.25
C LEU A 61 4.25 9.01 35.49
N TYR A 62 5.05 8.27 36.27
CA TYR A 62 4.59 7.62 37.49
C TYR A 62 3.95 8.57 38.53
N LYS A 63 4.27 9.88 38.52
CA LYS A 63 3.66 10.88 39.40
C LYS A 63 2.35 11.46 38.87
N ILE A 64 2.19 11.54 37.54
CA ILE A 64 1.10 12.27 36.87
C ILE A 64 0.09 11.36 36.17
N ASP A 65 0.42 10.09 35.98
CA ASP A 65 -0.42 9.15 35.24
C ASP A 65 -1.74 8.88 35.96
N HIS A 66 -2.83 8.96 35.21
CA HIS A 66 -4.17 8.62 35.69
C HIS A 66 -4.41 7.11 35.64
N GLU A 67 -3.60 6.36 34.89
CA GLU A 67 -3.52 4.91 34.92
C GLU A 67 -2.33 4.47 35.82
N PRO A 68 -2.55 4.17 37.12
CA PRO A 68 -1.45 3.98 38.05
C PRO A 68 -0.64 2.70 37.76
N VAL A 69 -1.25 1.69 37.13
CA VAL A 69 -0.56 0.47 36.66
C VAL A 69 0.45 0.81 35.57
N ARG A 70 0.05 1.64 34.60
CA ARG A 70 0.86 2.04 33.44
C ARG A 70 2.11 2.80 33.89
N GLY A 71 1.92 3.86 34.68
CA GLY A 71 3.02 4.62 35.27
C GLY A 71 3.97 3.79 36.14
N ALA A 72 3.43 2.91 37.01
CA ALA A 72 4.25 2.05 37.87
C ALA A 72 5.07 1.02 37.06
N CYS A 73 4.45 0.40 36.05
CA CYS A 73 5.12 -0.55 35.17
C CYS A 73 6.26 0.09 34.38
N ILE A 74 6.03 1.23 33.73
CA ILE A 74 7.06 1.93 32.96
C ILE A 74 8.22 2.37 33.85
N TRP A 75 7.94 2.98 35.00
CA TRP A 75 9.00 3.42 35.91
C TRP A 75 9.81 2.26 36.50
N GLY A 76 9.14 1.19 36.94
CA GLY A 76 9.81 -0.01 37.43
C GLY A 76 10.61 -0.76 36.35
N ILE A 77 10.13 -0.77 35.09
CA ILE A 77 10.89 -1.31 33.95
C ILE A 77 12.18 -0.51 33.73
N VAL A 78 12.10 0.82 33.67
CA VAL A 78 13.29 1.68 33.50
C VAL A 78 14.29 1.45 34.64
N LEU A 79 13.83 1.39 35.89
CA LEU A 79 14.68 1.08 37.03
C LEU A 79 15.34 -0.30 36.93
N MET A 80 14.61 -1.33 36.50
CA MET A 80 15.18 -2.68 36.30
C MET A 80 16.26 -2.69 35.21
N GLU A 81 16.08 -1.93 34.14
CA GLU A 81 17.04 -1.82 33.03
C GLU A 81 18.31 -1.07 33.42
N GLU A 82 18.19 -0.05 34.28
CA GLU A 82 19.33 0.67 34.88
C GLU A 82 19.96 -0.09 36.07
N GLY A 83 19.54 -1.34 36.33
CA GLY A 83 20.05 -2.18 37.43
C GLY A 83 19.62 -1.76 38.84
N ARG A 84 18.72 -0.78 38.96
CA ARG A 84 18.21 -0.19 40.21
C ARG A 84 17.09 -1.05 40.82
N LEU A 85 17.39 -2.33 41.06
CA LEU A 85 16.42 -3.36 41.44
C LEU A 85 15.68 -3.06 42.75
N ASP A 86 16.34 -2.47 43.73
CA ASP A 86 15.74 -2.13 45.04
C ASP A 86 14.69 -1.02 44.91
N GLU A 87 14.94 -0.04 44.03
CA GLU A 87 13.96 1.01 43.72
C GLU A 87 12.80 0.45 42.89
N ALA A 88 13.05 -0.46 41.95
CA ALA A 88 12.02 -1.12 41.17
C ALA A 88 11.08 -1.95 42.06
N GLU A 89 11.63 -2.75 42.98
CA GLU A 89 10.85 -3.47 43.99
C GLU A 89 9.98 -2.50 44.81
N LYS A 90 10.58 -1.40 45.29
CA LYS A 90 9.87 -0.41 46.09
C LYS A 90 8.69 0.20 45.31
N VAL A 91 8.87 0.54 44.03
CA VAL A 91 7.80 1.07 43.18
C VAL A 91 6.63 0.08 43.07
N PHE A 92 6.91 -1.19 42.80
CA PHE A 92 5.85 -2.20 42.68
C PHE A 92 5.18 -2.50 44.03
N ARG A 93 5.93 -2.57 45.14
CA ARG A 93 5.36 -2.78 46.48
C ARG A 93 4.53 -1.59 46.95
N ASP A 94 5.00 -0.36 46.73
CA ASP A 94 4.26 0.87 47.04
C ASP A 94 2.95 0.95 46.20
N PHE A 95 2.99 0.56 44.93
CA PHE A 95 1.79 0.43 44.10
C PHE A 95 0.80 -0.56 44.72
N LEU A 96 1.23 -1.81 44.97
CA LEU A 96 0.34 -2.89 45.43
C LEU A 96 -0.29 -2.54 46.79
N ALA A 97 0.47 -1.92 47.70
CA ALA A 97 -0.03 -1.47 49.00
C ALA A 97 -1.07 -0.33 48.92
N LYS A 98 -1.04 0.49 47.86
CA LYS A 98 -1.90 1.66 47.68
C LYS A 98 -3.12 1.39 46.78
N HIS A 99 -2.95 0.54 45.77
CA HIS A 99 -3.93 0.33 44.70
C HIS A 99 -4.55 -1.08 44.69
N GLY A 100 -4.02 -2.02 45.47
CA GLY A 100 -4.44 -3.42 45.50
C GLY A 100 -3.57 -4.31 44.60
N GLU A 101 -3.86 -5.62 44.62
CA GLU A 101 -3.17 -6.60 43.79
C GLU A 101 -3.50 -6.43 42.30
N ASP A 102 -2.46 -6.41 41.47
CA ASP A 102 -2.56 -6.32 40.01
C ASP A 102 -1.62 -7.34 39.37
N GLY A 103 -2.12 -8.09 38.39
CA GLY A 103 -1.38 -9.17 37.76
C GLY A 103 -0.13 -8.70 37.01
N ILE A 104 -0.19 -7.56 36.33
CA ILE A 104 0.93 -7.02 35.54
C ILE A 104 2.03 -6.51 36.47
N VAL A 105 1.66 -5.81 37.55
CA VAL A 105 2.60 -5.34 38.56
C VAL A 105 3.24 -6.49 39.33
N LEU A 106 2.48 -7.54 39.69
CA LEU A 106 3.02 -8.75 40.30
C LEU A 106 3.99 -9.48 39.34
N THR A 107 3.66 -9.62 38.05
CA THR A 107 4.55 -10.18 37.03
C THR A 107 5.86 -9.38 36.92
N ASN A 108 5.80 -8.05 36.99
CA ASN A 108 7.00 -7.21 36.97
C ASN A 108 7.80 -7.25 38.28
N LEU A 109 7.13 -7.38 39.45
CA LEU A 109 7.80 -7.63 40.72
C LEU A 109 8.55 -8.97 40.72
N ALA A 110 7.95 -10.02 40.18
CA ALA A 110 8.61 -11.31 39.98
C ALA A 110 9.90 -11.16 39.14
N LYS A 111 9.89 -10.34 38.08
CA LYS A 111 11.10 -10.07 37.26
C LYS A 111 12.23 -9.44 38.09
N VAL A 112 11.93 -8.62 39.10
CA VAL A 112 12.95 -8.07 40.01
C VAL A 112 13.66 -9.18 40.79
N TYR A 113 12.91 -10.12 41.38
CA TYR A 113 13.47 -11.28 42.08
C TYR A 113 14.27 -12.18 41.14
N SER A 114 13.77 -12.40 39.92
CA SER A 114 14.48 -13.16 38.88
C SER A 114 15.82 -12.52 38.52
N ARG A 115 15.90 -11.19 38.36
CA ARG A 115 17.16 -10.44 38.13
C ARG A 115 18.13 -10.49 39.32
N ARG A 116 17.65 -10.79 40.53
CA ARG A 116 18.49 -11.07 41.71
C ARG A 116 18.90 -12.55 41.83
N ASN A 117 18.48 -13.41 40.90
CA ASN A 117 18.60 -14.88 40.93
C ASN A 117 17.80 -15.57 42.06
N ASP A 118 16.82 -14.88 42.65
CA ASP A 118 15.85 -15.50 43.56
C ASP A 118 14.70 -16.12 42.75
N HIS A 119 15.00 -17.22 42.08
CA HIS A 119 14.06 -17.88 41.17
C HIS A 119 12.86 -18.50 41.90
N ALA A 120 12.99 -18.82 43.19
CA ALA A 120 11.92 -19.41 43.98
C ALA A 120 10.85 -18.37 44.34
N GLU A 121 11.26 -17.19 44.84
CA GLU A 121 10.32 -16.10 45.12
C GLU A 121 9.75 -15.49 43.83
N ALA A 122 10.57 -15.40 42.77
CA ALA A 122 10.10 -14.98 41.45
C ALA A 122 8.96 -15.87 40.92
N GLU A 123 9.11 -17.19 40.96
CA GLU A 123 8.06 -18.12 40.55
C GLU A 123 6.82 -18.02 41.45
N ARG A 124 6.99 -17.90 42.78
CA ARG A 124 5.88 -17.78 43.72
C ARG A 124 5.01 -16.54 43.43
N ILE A 125 5.65 -15.40 43.18
CA ILE A 125 4.98 -14.15 42.82
C ILE A 125 4.37 -14.26 41.42
N LEU A 126 5.06 -14.87 40.46
CA LEU A 126 4.56 -15.08 39.10
C LEU A 126 3.31 -15.98 39.05
N TRP A 127 3.27 -17.06 39.83
CA TRP A 127 2.08 -17.90 39.93
C TRP A 127 0.90 -17.11 40.52
N HIS A 128 1.14 -16.35 41.59
CA HIS A 128 0.11 -15.48 42.17
C HIS A 128 -0.36 -14.39 41.19
N ALA A 129 0.53 -13.83 40.37
CA ALA A 129 0.16 -12.91 39.29
C ALA A 129 -0.83 -13.54 38.29
N LEU A 130 -0.69 -14.83 38.00
CA LEU A 130 -1.61 -15.60 37.15
C LEU A 130 -2.92 -16.00 37.84
N GLU A 131 -2.95 -16.10 39.17
CA GLU A 131 -4.20 -16.26 39.92
C GLU A 131 -5.06 -14.98 39.87
N ILE A 132 -4.43 -13.80 39.74
CA ILE A 132 -5.10 -12.51 39.60
C ILE A 132 -5.50 -12.22 38.14
N ASP A 133 -4.57 -12.34 37.19
CA ASP A 133 -4.85 -12.27 35.75
C ASP A 133 -4.19 -13.46 35.02
N PRO A 134 -4.96 -14.52 34.71
CA PRO A 134 -4.45 -15.73 34.06
C PRO A 134 -4.24 -15.58 32.54
N ASN A 135 -4.53 -14.41 31.95
CA ASN A 135 -4.47 -14.20 30.50
C ASN A 135 -3.31 -13.28 30.04
N GLN A 136 -2.40 -12.94 30.96
CA GLN A 136 -1.14 -12.25 30.64
C GLN A 136 -0.24 -13.13 29.77
N ASP A 137 0.05 -12.71 28.54
CA ASP A 137 0.93 -13.44 27.61
C ASP A 137 2.34 -13.68 28.20
N ASN A 138 2.98 -12.59 28.63
CA ASN A 138 4.31 -12.62 29.22
C ASN A 138 4.37 -13.43 30.52
N GLY A 139 3.32 -13.36 31.36
CA GLY A 139 3.25 -14.10 32.62
C GLY A 139 3.10 -15.60 32.38
N MET A 140 2.18 -15.98 31.50
CA MET A 140 1.91 -17.38 31.14
C MET A 140 3.11 -18.02 30.45
N GLY A 141 3.73 -17.32 29.50
CA GLY A 141 4.92 -17.78 28.78
C GLY A 141 6.11 -18.02 29.69
N TRP A 142 6.33 -17.11 30.65
CA TRP A 142 7.42 -17.26 31.60
C TRP A 142 7.18 -18.42 32.57
N TYR A 143 5.97 -18.55 33.13
CA TYR A 143 5.62 -19.67 34.02
C TYR A 143 5.73 -21.02 33.31
N TRP A 144 5.24 -21.12 32.06
CA TRP A 144 5.37 -22.33 31.24
C TRP A 144 6.82 -22.68 30.95
N SER A 145 7.68 -21.71 30.59
CA SER A 145 9.10 -21.94 30.35
C SER A 145 9.79 -22.49 31.59
N ILE A 146 9.53 -21.92 32.78
CA ILE A 146 10.07 -22.40 34.06
C ILE A 146 9.73 -23.88 34.30
N GLN A 147 8.48 -24.31 34.08
CA GLN A 147 8.12 -25.73 34.28
C GLN A 147 8.73 -26.63 33.22
N LYS A 148 8.73 -26.19 31.96
CA LYS A 148 9.32 -26.93 30.83
C LYS A 148 10.83 -27.13 30.98
N GLU A 149 11.56 -26.12 31.45
CA GLU A 149 13.00 -26.21 31.73
C GLU A 149 13.32 -27.21 32.85
N ARG A 150 12.42 -27.37 33.83
CA ARG A 150 12.59 -28.32 34.96
C ARG A 150 12.21 -29.76 34.61
N GLY A 151 11.16 -29.96 33.82
CA GLY A 151 10.53 -31.29 33.64
C GLY A 151 10.20 -31.67 32.20
N GLY A 152 10.67 -30.90 31.21
CA GLY A 152 10.38 -31.12 29.80
C GLY A 152 8.93 -30.82 29.40
N GLU A 153 8.55 -31.23 28.19
CA GLU A 153 7.25 -30.90 27.59
C GLU A 153 6.05 -31.31 28.46
N ALA A 154 6.14 -32.45 29.15
CA ALA A 154 5.06 -32.95 30.00
C ALA A 154 4.79 -32.03 31.20
N ALA A 155 5.83 -31.43 31.78
CA ALA A 155 5.69 -30.45 32.86
C ALA A 155 5.15 -29.11 32.34
N GLY A 156 5.51 -28.72 31.11
CA GLY A 156 4.90 -27.58 30.42
C GLY A 156 3.40 -27.78 30.15
N ASP A 157 3.01 -28.90 29.54
CA ASP A 157 1.60 -29.26 29.31
C ASP A 157 0.80 -29.27 30.64
N GLU A 158 1.36 -29.79 31.74
CA GLU A 158 0.71 -29.78 33.06
C GLU A 158 0.61 -28.37 33.67
N ALA A 159 1.63 -27.52 33.46
CA ALA A 159 1.58 -26.11 33.83
C ALA A 159 0.40 -25.38 33.17
N LEU A 160 0.14 -25.67 31.88
CA LEU A 160 -1.00 -25.13 31.16
C LEU A 160 -2.33 -25.68 31.67
N ARG A 161 -2.43 -26.98 32.01
CA ARG A 161 -3.65 -27.54 32.63
C ARG A 161 -3.96 -26.87 33.97
N ARG A 162 -2.95 -26.68 34.81
CA ARG A 162 -3.07 -25.97 36.10
C ARG A 162 -3.53 -24.52 35.91
N ALA A 163 -2.98 -23.81 34.92
CA ALA A 163 -3.39 -22.45 34.59
C ALA A 163 -4.79 -22.36 33.98
N ALA A 164 -5.16 -23.29 33.09
CA ALA A 164 -6.47 -23.37 32.45
C ALA A 164 -7.62 -23.69 33.43
N ALA A 165 -7.30 -24.19 34.62
CA ALA A 165 -8.24 -24.39 35.72
C ALA A 165 -8.55 -23.10 36.51
N ILE A 166 -7.77 -22.02 36.33
CA ILE A 166 -8.05 -20.72 36.94
C ILE A 166 -9.30 -20.13 36.25
N PRO A 167 -10.29 -19.60 37.01
CA PRO A 167 -11.47 -18.96 36.43
C PRO A 167 -11.11 -17.89 35.41
N LYS A 168 -11.84 -17.86 34.28
CA LYS A 168 -11.58 -16.99 33.12
C LYS A 168 -10.22 -17.17 32.41
N SER A 169 -9.40 -18.17 32.74
CA SER A 169 -8.20 -18.49 31.95
C SER A 169 -8.60 -19.05 30.58
N TRP A 170 -8.51 -18.21 29.55
CA TRP A 170 -8.65 -18.63 28.16
C TRP A 170 -7.30 -18.85 27.51
N ARG A 171 -6.27 -18.06 27.86
CA ARG A 171 -4.96 -18.13 27.17
C ARG A 171 -4.30 -19.50 27.32
N ALA A 172 -4.28 -20.06 28.52
CA ALA A 172 -3.77 -21.41 28.75
C ALA A 172 -4.57 -22.50 28.01
N GLN A 173 -5.89 -22.30 27.82
CA GLN A 173 -6.73 -23.20 27.03
C GLN A 173 -6.41 -23.13 25.54
N LEU A 174 -6.18 -21.93 24.97
CA LEU A 174 -5.72 -21.76 23.59
C LEU A 174 -4.35 -22.43 23.37
N TRP A 175 -3.47 -22.39 24.37
CA TRP A 175 -2.13 -23.00 24.27
C TRP A 175 -2.19 -24.53 24.35
N LEU A 176 -3.13 -25.08 25.12
CA LEU A 176 -3.47 -26.51 25.07
C LEU A 176 -4.08 -26.89 23.71
N ALA A 177 -4.92 -26.04 23.12
CA ALA A 177 -5.49 -26.28 21.78
C ALA A 177 -4.39 -26.26 20.70
N ARG A 178 -3.42 -25.33 20.77
CA ARG A 178 -2.20 -25.34 19.93
C ARG A 178 -1.40 -26.64 20.10
N SER A 179 -1.15 -27.05 21.35
CA SER A 179 -0.46 -28.32 21.67
C SER A 179 -1.18 -29.54 21.08
N ALA A 180 -2.53 -29.50 20.99
CA ALA A 180 -3.33 -30.52 20.31
C ALA A 180 -3.20 -30.45 18.77
N LEU A 181 -3.23 -29.25 18.15
CA LEU A 181 -2.98 -29.06 16.72
C LEU A 181 -1.58 -29.56 16.31
N ASP A 182 -0.55 -29.26 17.10
CA ASP A 182 0.82 -29.75 16.87
C ASP A 182 0.90 -31.30 16.88
N LYS A 183 0.07 -31.92 17.73
CA LYS A 183 -0.13 -33.39 17.82
C LYS A 183 -1.10 -33.93 16.75
N ARG A 184 -1.68 -33.07 15.92
CA ARG A 184 -2.74 -33.34 14.91
C ARG A 184 -4.06 -33.86 15.49
N ASP A 185 -4.33 -33.60 16.76
CA ASP A 185 -5.62 -33.86 17.40
C ASP A 185 -6.53 -32.64 17.23
N VAL A 186 -7.11 -32.53 16.04
CA VAL A 186 -7.96 -31.41 15.63
C VAL A 186 -9.27 -31.38 16.43
N ASP A 187 -9.84 -32.54 16.71
CA ASP A 187 -11.08 -32.65 17.49
C ASP A 187 -10.88 -32.12 18.93
N GLN A 188 -9.77 -32.46 19.59
CA GLN A 188 -9.41 -31.90 20.89
C GLN A 188 -9.16 -30.39 20.82
N ALA A 189 -8.45 -29.91 19.80
CA ALA A 189 -8.19 -28.48 19.63
C ALA A 189 -9.50 -27.68 19.48
N LEU A 190 -10.41 -28.14 18.62
CA LEU A 190 -11.71 -27.50 18.40
C LEU A 190 -12.60 -27.56 19.64
N ALA A 191 -12.58 -28.66 20.40
CA ALA A 191 -13.29 -28.75 21.67
C ALA A 191 -12.80 -27.70 22.69
N LEU A 192 -11.47 -27.53 22.81
CA LEU A 192 -10.86 -26.52 23.67
C LEU A 192 -11.18 -25.09 23.21
N TYR A 193 -11.13 -24.80 21.90
CA TYR A 193 -11.52 -23.50 21.36
C TYR A 193 -13.00 -23.19 21.63
N HIS A 194 -13.91 -24.16 21.46
CA HIS A 194 -15.33 -24.01 21.76
C HIS A 194 -15.59 -23.78 23.26
N GLU A 195 -14.95 -24.54 24.15
CA GLU A 195 -15.06 -24.35 25.60
C GLU A 195 -14.59 -22.96 26.03
N SER A 196 -13.47 -22.50 25.47
CA SER A 196 -12.89 -21.20 25.78
C SER A 196 -13.75 -20.04 25.25
N LEU A 197 -14.25 -20.14 24.00
CA LEU A 197 -15.18 -19.18 23.41
C LEU A 197 -16.52 -19.09 24.16
N ALA A 198 -16.97 -20.18 24.79
CA ALA A 198 -18.20 -20.19 25.59
C ALA A 198 -18.04 -19.51 26.97
N ARG A 199 -16.80 -19.32 27.44
CA ARG A 199 -16.48 -18.78 28.78
C ARG A 199 -15.85 -17.40 28.77
N VAL A 200 -15.27 -16.97 27.66
CA VAL A 200 -14.63 -15.65 27.54
C VAL A 200 -15.68 -14.54 27.52
N ASP A 201 -15.38 -13.41 28.18
CA ASP A 201 -16.25 -12.23 28.18
C ASP A 201 -16.41 -11.67 26.76
N LYS A 202 -17.52 -10.96 26.50
CA LYS A 202 -17.80 -10.32 25.21
C LYS A 202 -17.69 -8.78 25.28
N PRO A 203 -17.17 -8.10 24.25
CA PRO A 203 -16.63 -8.64 22.99
C PRO A 203 -15.37 -9.49 23.22
N VAL A 204 -15.18 -10.54 22.41
CA VAL A 204 -14.05 -11.47 22.57
C VAL A 204 -12.73 -10.68 22.42
N PRO A 205 -11.73 -10.88 23.30
CA PRO A 205 -10.46 -10.15 23.21
C PRO A 205 -9.76 -10.31 21.86
N THR A 206 -9.14 -9.23 21.36
CA THR A 206 -8.40 -9.26 20.08
C THR A 206 -7.32 -10.34 20.08
N ASP A 207 -6.51 -10.42 21.13
CA ASP A 207 -5.51 -11.48 21.33
C ASP A 207 -6.06 -12.90 21.17
N PHE A 208 -7.24 -13.18 21.74
CA PHE A 208 -7.88 -14.50 21.66
C PHE A 208 -8.13 -14.85 20.19
N LEU A 209 -8.77 -13.94 19.44
CA LEU A 209 -9.11 -14.16 18.05
C LEU A 209 -7.87 -14.21 17.15
N VAL A 210 -6.86 -13.38 17.39
CA VAL A 210 -5.57 -13.40 16.68
C VAL A 210 -4.86 -14.73 16.92
N GLN A 211 -4.76 -15.19 18.16
CA GLN A 211 -4.13 -16.46 18.50
C GLN A 211 -4.86 -17.64 17.85
N MET A 212 -6.17 -17.77 18.07
CA MET A 212 -6.97 -18.89 17.54
C MET A 212 -6.94 -18.94 16.01
N SER A 213 -7.07 -17.80 15.33
CA SER A 213 -6.99 -17.75 13.86
C SER A 213 -5.59 -18.03 13.32
N GLY A 214 -4.54 -17.57 14.01
CA GLY A 214 -3.15 -17.87 13.65
C GLY A 214 -2.80 -19.36 13.83
N ASP A 215 -3.23 -19.96 14.93
CA ASP A 215 -2.99 -21.37 15.25
C ASP A 215 -3.67 -22.30 14.23
N LEU A 216 -4.97 -22.08 13.98
CA LEU A 216 -5.72 -22.82 12.95
C LEU A 216 -5.15 -22.57 11.55
N GLY A 217 -4.74 -21.34 11.23
CA GLY A 217 -4.16 -20.99 9.93
C GLY A 217 -2.82 -21.66 9.65
N ASN A 218 -1.94 -21.74 10.66
CA ASN A 218 -0.66 -22.45 10.58
C ASN A 218 -0.85 -23.97 10.43
N ALA A 219 -1.90 -24.53 11.03
CA ALA A 219 -2.28 -25.93 10.91
C ALA A 219 -3.08 -26.26 9.63
N GLY A 220 -3.51 -25.26 8.85
CA GLY A 220 -4.27 -25.43 7.60
C GLY A 220 -5.80 -25.55 7.75
N HIS A 221 -6.33 -25.31 8.95
CA HIS A 221 -7.75 -25.41 9.29
C HIS A 221 -8.51 -24.11 8.98
N LEU A 222 -8.52 -23.74 7.69
CA LEU A 222 -9.11 -22.49 7.21
C LEU A 222 -10.64 -22.39 7.36
N PRO A 223 -11.44 -23.44 7.08
CA PRO A 223 -12.89 -23.40 7.33
C PRO A 223 -13.23 -23.11 8.79
N GLU A 224 -12.45 -23.67 9.72
CA GLU A 224 -12.64 -23.52 11.16
C GLU A 224 -12.33 -22.09 11.65
N ILE A 225 -11.39 -21.38 11.01
CA ILE A 225 -11.20 -19.93 11.22
C ILE A 225 -12.52 -19.19 10.94
N LEU A 226 -13.13 -19.42 9.78
CA LEU A 226 -14.37 -18.74 9.41
C LEU A 226 -15.54 -19.14 10.31
N GLN A 227 -15.59 -20.39 10.77
CA GLN A 227 -16.63 -20.87 11.68
C GLN A 227 -16.52 -20.26 13.11
N LEU A 228 -15.30 -20.10 13.63
CA LEU A 228 -15.06 -19.71 15.02
C LEU A 228 -14.77 -18.21 15.21
N VAL A 229 -14.06 -17.60 14.26
CA VAL A 229 -13.51 -16.24 14.38
C VAL A 229 -14.42 -15.21 13.73
N GLU A 230 -14.88 -15.45 12.49
CA GLU A 230 -15.71 -14.48 11.73
C GLU A 230 -16.99 -14.06 12.50
N PRO A 231 -17.75 -14.95 13.17
CA PRO A 231 -18.96 -14.57 13.90
C PRO A 231 -18.69 -13.75 15.17
N GLN A 232 -17.43 -13.67 15.63
CA GLN A 232 -17.05 -12.81 16.75
C GLN A 232 -16.37 -11.51 16.29
N PHE A 233 -16.05 -11.35 15.00
CA PHE A 233 -15.27 -10.23 14.49
C PHE A 233 -16.07 -8.92 14.45
N ILE A 234 -15.62 -7.95 15.25
CA ILE A 234 -16.12 -6.59 15.31
C ILE A 234 -14.98 -5.68 14.82
N VAL A 235 -15.13 -5.11 13.63
CA VAL A 235 -14.04 -4.37 12.96
C VAL A 235 -13.51 -3.19 13.80
N GLN A 236 -14.37 -2.50 14.56
CA GLN A 236 -13.98 -1.41 15.46
C GLN A 236 -13.14 -1.86 16.66
N THR A 237 -13.29 -3.11 17.11
CA THR A 237 -12.61 -3.65 18.29
C THR A 237 -11.32 -4.38 17.91
N HIS A 238 -11.39 -5.22 16.87
CA HIS A 238 -10.29 -6.12 16.50
C HIS A 238 -9.39 -5.58 15.39
N GLY A 239 -9.91 -4.63 14.59
CA GLY A 239 -9.17 -3.95 13.54
C GLY A 239 -8.45 -4.89 12.57
N ILE A 240 -7.30 -4.43 12.09
CA ILE A 240 -6.52 -5.13 11.07
C ILE A 240 -5.87 -6.43 11.56
N GLN A 241 -5.66 -6.60 12.88
CA GLN A 241 -4.96 -7.78 13.42
C GLN A 241 -5.75 -9.07 13.16
N VAL A 242 -7.05 -9.09 13.47
CA VAL A 242 -7.94 -10.22 13.14
C VAL A 242 -8.39 -10.16 11.67
N GLY A 243 -8.60 -8.94 11.14
CA GLY A 243 -9.00 -8.74 9.74
C GLY A 243 -8.03 -9.36 8.73
N ASN A 244 -6.71 -9.26 8.97
CA ASN A 244 -5.68 -9.89 8.13
C ASN A 244 -5.88 -11.42 8.02
N ASN A 245 -6.11 -12.10 9.14
CA ASN A 245 -6.25 -13.55 9.17
C ASN A 245 -7.55 -14.00 8.48
N LEU A 246 -8.65 -13.25 8.64
CA LEU A 246 -9.91 -13.52 7.94
C LEU A 246 -9.81 -13.26 6.43
N ILE A 247 -9.19 -12.15 6.01
CA ILE A 247 -8.95 -11.85 4.58
C ILE A 247 -8.15 -12.98 3.94
N LYS A 248 -7.07 -13.44 4.59
CA LYS A 248 -6.26 -14.57 4.12
C LYS A 248 -7.09 -15.86 4.02
N ALA A 249 -7.83 -16.22 5.07
CA ALA A 249 -8.63 -17.44 5.10
C ALA A 249 -9.70 -17.46 3.99
N HIS A 250 -10.40 -16.34 3.75
CA HIS A 250 -11.32 -16.23 2.63
C HIS A 250 -10.62 -16.36 1.27
N LEU A 251 -9.45 -15.73 1.07
CA LEU A 251 -8.72 -15.81 -0.20
C LEU A 251 -8.23 -17.22 -0.50
N ASP A 252 -7.63 -17.90 0.48
CA ASP A 252 -7.15 -19.27 0.35
C ASP A 252 -8.31 -20.27 0.11
N LEU A 253 -9.54 -19.94 0.53
CA LEU A 253 -10.78 -20.66 0.25
C LEU A 253 -11.51 -20.19 -1.03
N GLY A 254 -10.92 -19.28 -1.82
CA GLY A 254 -11.50 -18.75 -3.06
C GLY A 254 -12.68 -17.78 -2.87
N GLN A 255 -12.97 -17.35 -1.64
CA GLN A 255 -14.09 -16.48 -1.27
C GLN A 255 -13.73 -14.99 -1.43
N VAL A 256 -13.28 -14.61 -2.63
CA VAL A 256 -12.70 -13.29 -2.96
C VAL A 256 -13.60 -12.11 -2.54
N ASP A 257 -14.91 -12.23 -2.69
CA ASP A 257 -15.85 -11.16 -2.33
C ASP A 257 -16.01 -10.99 -0.82
N ALA A 258 -15.86 -12.06 -0.03
CA ALA A 258 -15.89 -11.97 1.43
C ALA A 258 -14.63 -11.28 1.96
N ALA A 259 -13.45 -11.67 1.45
CA ALA A 259 -12.19 -10.97 1.71
C ALA A 259 -12.29 -9.47 1.39
N ARG A 260 -12.89 -9.11 0.25
CA ARG A 260 -13.10 -7.72 -0.15
C ARG A 260 -13.99 -6.93 0.82
N ARG A 261 -15.07 -7.53 1.33
CA ARG A 261 -15.95 -6.87 2.32
C ARG A 261 -15.22 -6.51 3.60
N ILE A 262 -14.37 -7.40 4.12
CA ILE A 262 -13.57 -7.13 5.33
C ILE A 262 -12.55 -6.01 5.05
N LEU A 263 -11.88 -6.04 3.89
CA LEU A 263 -10.94 -5.00 3.51
C LEU A 263 -11.60 -3.61 3.41
N ASP A 264 -12.78 -3.51 2.78
CA ASP A 264 -13.51 -2.25 2.68
C ASP A 264 -14.02 -1.74 4.05
N GLN A 265 -14.37 -2.64 4.99
CA GLN A 265 -14.68 -2.26 6.37
C GLN A 265 -13.46 -1.70 7.12
N LEU A 266 -12.26 -2.26 6.91
CA LEU A 266 -11.02 -1.75 7.51
C LEU A 266 -10.64 -0.37 6.96
N TYR A 267 -10.75 -0.16 5.63
CA TYR A 267 -10.56 1.16 5.02
C TYR A 267 -11.52 2.21 5.60
N ALA A 268 -12.77 1.84 5.92
CA ALA A 268 -13.75 2.74 6.51
C ALA A 268 -13.35 3.30 7.89
N LEU A 269 -12.42 2.67 8.60
CA LEU A 269 -11.86 3.16 9.87
C LEU A 269 -10.81 4.29 9.69
N LYS A 270 -10.38 4.59 8.45
CA LYS A 270 -9.49 5.72 8.11
C LYS A 270 -8.15 5.74 8.87
N ARG A 271 -7.66 4.57 9.29
CA ARG A 271 -6.38 4.39 9.98
C ARG A 271 -5.20 4.53 9.03
N MET A 272 -4.47 5.63 9.11
CA MET A 272 -3.37 5.92 8.19
C MET A 272 -2.19 4.96 8.35
N ASP A 273 -1.96 4.49 9.57
CA ASP A 273 -0.95 3.49 9.95
C ASP A 273 -1.20 2.11 9.32
N TRP A 274 -2.39 1.86 8.77
CA TRP A 274 -2.74 0.58 8.15
C TRP A 274 -2.58 0.56 6.62
N ASN A 275 -2.33 1.72 5.99
CA ASN A 275 -2.36 1.86 4.53
C ASN A 275 -1.50 0.84 3.77
N GLU A 276 -0.28 0.55 4.23
CA GLU A 276 0.60 -0.46 3.61
C GLU A 276 -0.05 -1.85 3.56
N ASN A 277 -0.57 -2.33 4.70
CA ASN A 277 -1.20 -3.64 4.83
C ASN A 277 -2.51 -3.71 4.02
N LEU A 278 -3.30 -2.63 4.03
CA LEU A 278 -4.56 -2.59 3.27
C LEU A 278 -4.32 -2.56 1.74
N ASN A 279 -3.26 -1.87 1.28
CA ASN A 279 -2.86 -1.86 -0.13
C ASN A 279 -2.29 -3.20 -0.58
N PHE A 280 -1.56 -3.92 0.30
CA PHE A 280 -1.13 -5.30 0.06
C PHE A 280 -2.35 -6.20 -0.20
N TRP A 281 -3.34 -6.21 0.70
CA TRP A 281 -4.54 -7.03 0.51
C TRP A 281 -5.38 -6.63 -0.70
N ASP A 282 -5.48 -5.34 -1.03
CA ASP A 282 -6.17 -4.89 -2.26
C ASP A 282 -5.53 -5.51 -3.51
N THR A 283 -4.20 -5.60 -3.52
CA THR A 283 -3.40 -6.21 -4.59
C THR A 283 -3.57 -7.73 -4.65
N GLU A 284 -3.52 -8.42 -3.51
CA GLU A 284 -3.72 -9.88 -3.46
C GLU A 284 -5.15 -10.29 -3.83
N ILE A 285 -6.17 -9.54 -3.39
CA ILE A 285 -7.57 -9.75 -3.80
C ILE A 285 -7.73 -9.58 -5.32
N ALA A 286 -7.14 -8.53 -5.90
CA ALA A 286 -7.18 -8.31 -7.35
C ALA A 286 -6.47 -9.44 -8.11
N ARG A 287 -5.29 -9.90 -7.66
CA ARG A 287 -4.55 -11.01 -8.27
C ARG A 287 -5.35 -12.31 -8.22
N THR A 288 -5.93 -12.65 -7.07
CA THR A 288 -6.72 -13.88 -6.91
C THR A 288 -7.96 -13.85 -7.80
N ARG A 289 -8.69 -12.72 -7.87
CA ARG A 289 -9.86 -12.59 -8.77
C ARG A 289 -9.48 -12.89 -10.22
N LEU A 290 -8.35 -12.34 -10.70
CA LEU A 290 -7.86 -12.55 -12.06
C LEU A 290 -7.45 -14.01 -12.31
N ALA A 291 -6.78 -14.65 -11.35
CA ALA A 291 -6.36 -16.05 -11.46
C ALA A 291 -7.54 -17.04 -11.43
N THR A 292 -8.63 -16.71 -10.75
CA THR A 292 -9.86 -17.54 -10.69
C THR A 292 -10.86 -17.24 -11.81
N ALA A 293 -10.65 -16.19 -12.61
CA ALA A 293 -11.58 -15.82 -13.67
C ALA A 293 -11.60 -16.90 -14.79
N PRO A 294 -12.78 -17.35 -15.26
CA PRO A 294 -12.87 -18.33 -16.34
C PRO A 294 -12.40 -17.71 -17.67
N VAL A 295 -11.20 -18.09 -18.10
CA VAL A 295 -10.67 -17.72 -19.43
C VAL A 295 -11.12 -18.76 -20.46
N GLU A 296 -11.94 -18.37 -21.43
CA GLU A 296 -12.25 -19.22 -22.59
C GLU A 296 -11.01 -19.35 -23.49
N GLN A 297 -10.20 -20.39 -23.25
CA GLN A 297 -8.86 -20.57 -23.83
C GLN A 297 -8.80 -20.65 -25.37
N ASN A 298 -9.95 -20.73 -26.06
CA ASN A 298 -10.07 -20.88 -27.52
C ASN A 298 -11.03 -19.87 -28.17
N ALA A 299 -11.56 -18.88 -27.44
CA ALA A 299 -12.39 -17.84 -28.04
C ALA A 299 -11.52 -16.88 -28.89
N PRO A 300 -11.92 -16.52 -30.12
CA PRO A 300 -11.17 -15.56 -30.92
C PRO A 300 -11.27 -14.15 -30.31
N MET A 301 -10.19 -13.68 -29.70
CA MET A 301 -10.13 -12.35 -29.11
C MET A 301 -10.38 -11.25 -30.14
N THR A 302 -11.40 -10.42 -29.92
CA THR A 302 -11.59 -9.18 -30.67
C THR A 302 -10.78 -8.06 -30.03
N ILE A 303 -9.78 -7.55 -30.75
CA ILE A 303 -8.96 -6.40 -30.35
C ILE A 303 -9.46 -5.15 -31.07
N GLY A 304 -9.85 -4.14 -30.32
CA GLY A 304 -10.11 -2.79 -30.80
C GLY A 304 -8.93 -1.86 -30.51
N MET A 305 -8.89 -0.70 -31.17
CA MET A 305 -7.93 0.36 -30.90
C MET A 305 -8.64 1.55 -30.26
N LEU A 306 -8.32 1.86 -29.00
CA LEU A 306 -8.84 3.03 -28.31
C LEU A 306 -7.99 4.26 -28.68
N GLY A 307 -8.63 5.30 -29.22
CA GLY A 307 -7.97 6.55 -29.60
C GLY A 307 -7.94 7.59 -28.48
N PHE A 308 -6.77 8.21 -28.27
CA PHE A 308 -6.57 9.32 -27.34
C PHE A 308 -5.80 10.46 -28.01
N HIS A 309 -6.36 11.67 -28.05
CA HIS A 309 -5.72 12.84 -28.67
C HIS A 309 -4.91 13.66 -27.66
N GLY A 310 -3.71 14.08 -28.06
CA GLY A 310 -2.75 14.84 -27.23
C GLY A 310 -2.23 14.06 -26.01
N PRO A 311 -1.56 14.75 -25.05
CA PRO A 311 -1.18 14.18 -23.77
C PRO A 311 -2.40 13.61 -23.05
N ILE A 312 -2.26 12.43 -22.45
CA ILE A 312 -3.39 11.76 -21.79
C ILE A 312 -4.04 12.67 -20.72
N TRP A 313 -3.29 13.50 -20.01
CA TRP A 313 -3.80 14.46 -19.01
C TRP A 313 -4.34 15.77 -19.59
N LEU A 314 -4.08 16.11 -20.86
CA LEU A 314 -4.47 17.39 -21.49
C LEU A 314 -5.39 17.18 -22.70
N LYS A 315 -6.68 16.89 -22.44
CA LYS A 315 -7.70 16.94 -23.51
C LYS A 315 -7.93 18.39 -23.96
N PRO A 316 -8.08 18.69 -25.27
CA PRO A 316 -8.39 20.04 -25.76
C PRO A 316 -9.68 20.65 -25.18
N SER A 317 -10.68 19.82 -24.83
CA SER A 317 -11.93 20.26 -24.19
C SER A 317 -11.83 20.51 -22.67
N SER A 318 -10.63 20.39 -22.09
CA SER A 318 -10.38 20.58 -20.67
C SER A 318 -10.22 22.07 -20.34
N PRO A 319 -10.76 22.58 -19.21
CA PRO A 319 -10.36 23.87 -18.65
C PRO A 319 -8.85 24.03 -18.47
N ALA A 320 -8.11 22.93 -18.28
CA ALA A 320 -6.65 22.95 -18.22
C ALA A 320 -5.96 23.40 -19.52
N ALA A 321 -6.64 23.31 -20.68
CA ALA A 321 -6.09 23.78 -21.95
C ALA A 321 -5.93 25.31 -21.98
N GLU A 322 -6.72 26.05 -21.18
CA GLU A 322 -6.62 27.51 -20.99
C GLU A 322 -5.24 27.94 -20.44
N LEU A 323 -4.47 27.02 -19.85
CA LEU A 323 -3.14 27.28 -19.29
C LEU A 323 -1.99 27.18 -20.30
N PHE A 324 -2.25 26.64 -21.49
CA PHE A 324 -1.26 26.41 -22.53
C PHE A 324 -1.46 27.41 -23.68
N PRO A 325 -0.38 27.87 -24.33
CA PRO A 325 -0.50 28.76 -25.48
C PRO A 325 -1.26 28.04 -26.61
N ALA A 326 -2.06 28.80 -27.36
CA ALA A 326 -2.75 28.28 -28.54
C ALA A 326 -1.72 27.75 -29.55
N LYS A 327 -1.79 26.46 -29.85
CA LYS A 327 -0.87 25.79 -30.77
C LYS A 327 -1.22 26.13 -32.21
N ILE A 328 -0.21 26.57 -32.97
CA ILE A 328 -0.30 26.62 -34.43
C ILE A 328 -0.18 25.18 -34.94
N LEU A 329 -1.30 24.64 -35.43
CA LEU A 329 -1.35 23.26 -35.92
C LEU A 329 -0.85 23.20 -37.36
N GLY A 330 0.11 22.31 -37.61
CA GLY A 330 0.42 21.84 -38.95
C GLY A 330 -0.67 20.90 -39.49
N ASP A 331 -0.47 20.46 -40.72
CA ASP A 331 -1.34 19.46 -41.38
C ASP A 331 -0.97 18.02 -40.99
N VAL A 332 0.28 17.78 -40.60
CA VAL A 332 0.78 16.44 -40.23
C VAL A 332 0.17 15.95 -38.92
N THR A 333 -0.33 14.72 -38.95
CA THR A 333 -0.83 13.98 -37.78
C THR A 333 0.03 12.73 -37.52
N VAL A 334 0.58 12.62 -36.32
CA VAL A 334 1.43 11.50 -35.87
C VAL A 334 0.66 10.63 -34.88
N CYS A 335 0.57 9.33 -35.17
CA CYS A 335 0.01 8.34 -34.26
C CYS A 335 1.11 7.66 -33.43
N PHE A 336 0.82 7.31 -32.18
CA PHE A 336 1.66 6.48 -31.32
C PHE A 336 1.00 5.14 -31.07
N LEU A 337 1.75 4.06 -31.24
CA LEU A 337 1.32 2.69 -31.00
C LEU A 337 2.39 1.95 -30.18
N GLY A 338 1.94 1.20 -29.17
CA GLY A 338 2.82 0.38 -28.33
C GLY A 338 2.05 -0.82 -27.81
N SER A 339 2.12 -1.07 -26.50
CA SER A 339 1.57 -2.27 -25.86
C SER A 339 2.19 -3.56 -26.41
N THR A 340 3.50 -3.52 -26.69
CA THR A 340 4.28 -4.69 -27.12
C THR A 340 5.59 -4.79 -26.32
N ALA A 341 5.96 -6.01 -25.95
CA ALA A 341 7.24 -6.32 -25.31
C ALA A 341 7.67 -7.75 -25.67
N GLU A 342 8.97 -8.03 -25.80
CA GLU A 342 9.44 -9.40 -25.95
C GLU A 342 9.10 -10.19 -24.67
N VAL A 343 8.48 -11.37 -24.84
CA VAL A 343 8.17 -12.27 -23.73
C VAL A 343 8.75 -13.64 -24.03
N ILE A 344 9.72 -14.06 -23.20
CA ILE A 344 10.32 -15.39 -23.28
C ILE A 344 9.34 -16.41 -22.68
N THR A 345 8.44 -16.96 -23.51
CA THR A 345 7.61 -18.12 -23.13
C THR A 345 7.56 -19.14 -24.26
N ASN A 346 7.38 -20.41 -23.90
CA ASN A 346 7.05 -21.50 -24.84
C ASN A 346 5.53 -21.59 -25.12
N SER A 347 4.73 -20.67 -24.57
CA SER A 347 3.27 -20.64 -24.61
C SER A 347 2.80 -19.67 -25.69
N LYS A 348 2.14 -20.17 -26.73
CA LYS A 348 1.37 -19.33 -27.67
C LYS A 348 -0.05 -19.01 -27.17
N ARG A 349 -0.33 -19.24 -25.88
CA ARG A 349 -1.66 -19.03 -25.30
C ARG A 349 -1.81 -17.60 -24.81
N THR A 350 -3.01 -17.06 -24.93
CA THR A 350 -3.40 -15.85 -24.21
C THR A 350 -3.43 -16.14 -22.72
N GLU A 351 -2.81 -15.26 -21.93
CA GLU A 351 -2.81 -15.32 -20.47
C GLU A 351 -3.35 -13.99 -19.92
N HIS A 352 -4.23 -14.06 -18.93
CA HIS A 352 -4.80 -12.88 -18.27
C HIS A 352 -4.04 -12.62 -16.97
N GLN A 353 -3.46 -11.42 -16.82
CA GLN A 353 -2.59 -11.08 -15.69
C GLN A 353 -2.76 -9.63 -15.25
N MET A 354 -2.33 -9.31 -14.03
CA MET A 354 -2.15 -7.92 -13.61
C MET A 354 -1.08 -7.23 -14.45
N SER A 355 -1.19 -5.91 -14.60
CA SER A 355 -0.19 -5.11 -15.30
C SER A 355 1.12 -5.05 -14.50
N ASP A 356 2.14 -5.74 -15.00
CA ASP A 356 3.52 -5.70 -14.54
C ASP A 356 4.30 -4.50 -15.11
N THR A 357 5.57 -4.33 -14.71
CA THR A 357 6.43 -3.23 -15.18
C THR A 357 6.57 -3.20 -16.71
N ARG A 358 6.63 -4.36 -17.38
CA ARG A 358 6.72 -4.47 -18.85
C ARG A 358 5.45 -3.96 -19.52
N GLY A 359 4.29 -4.44 -19.09
CA GLY A 359 2.99 -4.00 -19.58
C GLY A 359 2.79 -2.49 -19.36
N ARG A 360 3.11 -1.99 -18.17
CA ARG A 360 3.02 -0.56 -17.84
C ARG A 360 3.93 0.29 -18.73
N LEU A 361 5.22 -0.05 -18.85
CA LEU A 361 6.17 0.71 -19.70
C LEU A 361 5.81 0.65 -21.18
N SER A 362 5.33 -0.50 -21.68
CA SER A 362 4.87 -0.63 -23.08
C SER A 362 3.70 0.30 -23.43
N ARG A 363 2.97 0.81 -22.43
CA ARG A 363 1.90 1.81 -22.57
C ARG A 363 2.32 3.22 -22.17
N SER A 364 3.13 3.40 -21.13
CA SER A 364 3.56 4.73 -20.69
C SER A 364 4.55 5.39 -21.66
N VAL A 365 5.43 4.61 -22.30
CA VAL A 365 6.40 5.16 -23.27
C VAL A 365 5.71 5.83 -24.47
N PRO A 366 4.79 5.19 -25.23
CA PRO A 366 4.10 5.88 -26.32
C PRO A 366 3.27 7.08 -25.84
N LEU A 367 2.67 7.04 -24.64
CA LEU A 367 1.98 8.21 -24.05
C LEU A 367 2.93 9.39 -23.78
N TYR A 368 4.11 9.11 -23.24
CA TYR A 368 5.13 10.12 -22.97
C TYR A 368 5.74 10.71 -24.26
N LEU A 369 5.98 9.87 -25.26
CA LEU A 369 6.46 10.32 -26.57
C LEU A 369 5.40 11.16 -27.30
N ALA A 370 4.12 10.75 -27.22
CA ALA A 370 2.99 11.52 -27.72
C ALA A 370 2.91 12.91 -27.07
N GLU A 371 3.14 12.98 -25.76
CA GLU A 371 3.21 14.24 -25.02
C GLU A 371 4.40 15.12 -25.45
N GLN A 372 5.60 14.55 -25.64
CA GLN A 372 6.75 15.31 -26.14
C GLN A 372 6.50 15.88 -27.54
N VAL A 373 5.85 15.13 -28.43
CA VAL A 373 5.58 15.57 -29.81
C VAL A 373 4.42 16.56 -29.87
N GLU A 374 3.36 16.40 -29.07
CA GLU A 374 2.27 17.39 -29.04
C GLU A 374 2.75 18.74 -28.50
N LEU A 375 3.63 18.76 -27.50
CA LEU A 375 4.09 19.99 -26.86
C LEU A 375 5.37 20.57 -27.48
N GLY A 376 6.19 19.76 -28.18
CA GLY A 376 7.44 20.16 -28.81
C GLY A 376 7.40 20.33 -30.34
N SER A 377 6.23 20.30 -30.97
CA SER A 377 6.10 20.44 -32.43
C SER A 377 4.75 21.02 -32.87
N ASN A 378 4.61 21.34 -34.16
CA ASN A 378 3.35 21.76 -34.78
C ASN A 378 2.39 20.58 -35.12
N ALA A 379 2.85 19.32 -35.10
CA ALA A 379 2.04 18.17 -35.53
C ALA A 379 0.93 17.81 -34.54
N ARG A 380 -0.18 17.29 -35.05
CA ARG A 380 -1.30 16.76 -34.24
C ARG A 380 -0.95 15.36 -33.76
N VAL A 381 -1.22 15.04 -32.50
CA VAL A 381 -0.91 13.73 -31.93
C VAL A 381 -2.14 12.93 -31.53
N GLN A 382 -2.13 11.64 -31.84
CA GLN A 382 -2.98 10.64 -31.20
C GLN A 382 -2.19 9.42 -30.71
N THR A 383 -2.67 8.75 -29.68
CA THR A 383 -2.19 7.43 -29.25
C THR A 383 -3.31 6.40 -29.48
N LEU A 384 -2.97 5.28 -30.11
CA LEU A 384 -3.85 4.10 -30.20
C LEU A 384 -3.44 3.08 -29.15
N VAL A 385 -4.40 2.64 -28.35
CA VAL A 385 -4.21 1.64 -27.28
C VAL A 385 -4.99 0.36 -27.63
N PRO A 386 -4.30 -0.76 -27.90
CA PRO A 386 -4.89 -2.08 -28.09
C PRO A 386 -5.72 -2.54 -26.88
N TRP A 387 -6.98 -2.87 -27.10
CA TRP A 387 -7.96 -3.22 -26.06
C TRP A 387 -8.81 -4.43 -26.46
N VAL A 388 -8.94 -5.41 -25.56
CA VAL A 388 -9.86 -6.55 -25.73
C VAL A 388 -11.30 -6.06 -25.50
N THR A 389 -12.16 -6.16 -26.52
CA THR A 389 -13.54 -5.67 -26.43
C THR A 389 -14.53 -6.66 -25.81
N GLN A 390 -14.12 -7.92 -25.65
CA GLN A 390 -14.88 -8.99 -25.01
C GLN A 390 -14.66 -8.99 -23.50
N TYR A 391 -15.65 -9.47 -22.72
CA TYR A 391 -15.58 -9.56 -21.25
C TYR A 391 -14.39 -10.43 -20.78
N PRO A 392 -13.65 -10.05 -19.73
CA PRO A 392 -13.83 -8.88 -18.85
C PRO A 392 -13.33 -7.55 -19.42
N GLY A 393 -12.66 -7.57 -20.57
CA GLY A 393 -12.04 -6.41 -21.20
C GLY A 393 -10.70 -6.04 -20.56
N GLY A 394 -9.78 -5.49 -21.35
CA GLY A 394 -8.47 -5.10 -20.82
C GLY A 394 -7.44 -4.72 -21.88
N PHE A 395 -6.29 -4.23 -21.42
CA PHE A 395 -5.15 -3.96 -22.30
C PHE A 395 -4.59 -5.25 -22.88
N VAL A 396 -4.28 -5.23 -24.18
CA VAL A 396 -3.45 -6.27 -24.81
C VAL A 396 -1.98 -5.99 -24.49
N LEU A 397 -1.17 -7.03 -24.34
CA LEU A 397 0.29 -6.96 -24.43
C LEU A 397 0.75 -7.97 -25.47
N SER A 398 1.25 -7.51 -26.62
CA SER A 398 1.79 -8.41 -27.64
C SER A 398 3.22 -8.83 -27.31
N GLY A 399 3.49 -10.14 -27.38
CA GLY A 399 4.84 -10.71 -27.25
C GLY A 399 5.80 -10.42 -28.41
N VAL A 400 5.28 -9.82 -29.48
CA VAL A 400 6.01 -9.46 -30.71
C VAL A 400 5.69 -8.01 -31.11
N PRO A 401 6.60 -7.30 -31.81
CA PRO A 401 6.32 -5.96 -32.31
C PRO A 401 5.16 -5.97 -33.32
N TRP A 402 4.45 -4.85 -33.44
CA TRP A 402 3.49 -4.65 -34.52
C TRP A 402 4.20 -4.63 -35.88
N ASP A 403 3.62 -5.30 -36.87
CA ASP A 403 4.02 -5.15 -38.27
C ASP A 403 3.75 -3.71 -38.76
N ASP A 404 4.60 -3.21 -39.66
CA ASP A 404 4.56 -1.81 -40.10
C ASP A 404 3.32 -1.48 -40.93
N GLU A 405 2.91 -2.40 -41.81
CA GLU A 405 1.72 -2.21 -42.63
C GLU A 405 0.44 -2.49 -41.82
N ALA A 406 0.47 -3.42 -40.86
CA ALA A 406 -0.62 -3.56 -39.89
C ALA A 406 -0.83 -2.28 -39.06
N ALA A 407 0.25 -1.70 -38.53
CA ALA A 407 0.22 -0.45 -37.77
C ALA A 407 -0.29 0.73 -38.61
N ALA A 408 0.22 0.89 -39.83
CA ALA A 408 -0.24 1.88 -40.79
C ALA A 408 -1.72 1.67 -41.17
N SER A 409 -2.18 0.43 -41.29
CA SER A 409 -3.58 0.12 -41.57
C SER A 409 -4.52 0.57 -40.45
N TYR A 410 -4.14 0.38 -39.18
CA TYR A 410 -4.92 0.88 -38.05
C TYR A 410 -5.09 2.41 -38.07
N THR A 411 -4.05 3.18 -38.44
CA THR A 411 -4.15 4.65 -38.51
C THR A 411 -4.95 5.15 -39.71
N ARG A 412 -5.05 4.37 -40.79
CA ARG A 412 -5.90 4.70 -41.95
C ARG A 412 -7.38 4.38 -41.72
N GLN A 413 -7.67 3.41 -40.85
CA GLN A 413 -9.03 2.93 -40.51
C GLN A 413 -9.66 3.64 -39.31
N GLY A 414 -8.86 4.30 -38.46
CA GLY A 414 -9.35 5.07 -37.31
C GLY A 414 -10.18 6.30 -37.70
N GLU A 415 -10.96 6.81 -36.73
CA GLU A 415 -11.78 8.02 -36.88
C GLU A 415 -10.95 9.25 -37.27
N VAL A 416 -9.79 9.42 -36.63
CA VAL A 416 -8.77 10.37 -37.02
C VAL A 416 -7.68 9.63 -37.77
N LYS A 417 -7.42 10.05 -39.01
CA LYS A 417 -6.33 9.52 -39.83
C LYS A 417 -5.00 10.14 -39.42
N SER A 418 -3.92 9.38 -39.56
CA SER A 418 -2.55 9.87 -39.37
C SER A 418 -1.69 9.60 -40.58
N ASP A 419 -0.75 10.49 -40.84
CA ASP A 419 0.22 10.44 -41.93
C ASP A 419 1.42 9.56 -41.55
N TYR A 420 1.70 9.45 -40.26
CA TYR A 420 2.78 8.64 -39.68
C TYR A 420 2.32 7.88 -38.44
N VAL A 421 2.94 6.74 -38.17
CA VAL A 421 2.82 5.99 -36.92
C VAL A 421 4.20 5.73 -36.32
N VAL A 422 4.33 6.02 -35.03
CA VAL A 422 5.50 5.72 -34.19
C VAL A 422 5.18 4.45 -33.41
N ILE A 423 5.84 3.36 -33.79
CA ILE A 423 5.67 2.03 -33.18
C ILE A 423 6.75 1.86 -32.11
N THR A 424 6.35 1.45 -30.91
CA THR A 424 7.27 1.18 -29.79
C THR A 424 7.23 -0.28 -29.36
N HIS A 425 8.40 -0.86 -29.12
CA HIS A 425 8.57 -2.24 -28.67
C HIS A 425 9.64 -2.36 -27.60
N LEU A 426 9.31 -3.02 -26.49
CA LEU A 426 10.20 -3.19 -25.34
C LEU A 426 10.92 -4.55 -25.38
N LYS A 427 12.21 -4.59 -25.08
CA LYS A 427 13.05 -5.81 -25.06
C LYS A 427 13.61 -6.03 -23.65
N PRO A 428 12.86 -6.71 -22.75
CA PRO A 428 13.23 -6.89 -21.34
C PRO A 428 14.03 -8.18 -21.07
N ASN A 429 14.62 -8.82 -22.08
CA ASN A 429 15.26 -10.14 -21.95
C ASN A 429 16.50 -10.16 -21.04
N ALA A 430 17.17 -9.02 -20.89
CA ALA A 430 18.30 -8.81 -20.01
C ALA A 430 18.35 -7.34 -19.57
N GLU A 431 19.01 -7.07 -18.45
CA GLU A 431 19.34 -5.72 -18.00
C GLU A 431 20.65 -5.23 -18.66
N PRO A 432 20.74 -3.98 -19.16
CA PRO A 432 19.68 -2.98 -19.24
C PRO A 432 18.63 -3.32 -20.32
N TRP A 433 17.36 -3.02 -20.02
CA TRP A 433 16.27 -3.16 -20.99
C TRP A 433 16.50 -2.22 -22.18
N THR A 434 16.00 -2.59 -23.35
CA THR A 434 16.04 -1.72 -24.54
C THR A 434 14.62 -1.45 -25.03
N VAL A 435 14.31 -0.19 -25.34
CA VAL A 435 13.13 0.15 -26.14
C VAL A 435 13.58 0.44 -27.57
N GLU A 436 12.89 -0.17 -28.53
CA GLU A 436 12.99 0.11 -29.95
C GLU A 436 11.80 0.97 -30.39
N LEU A 437 12.07 1.93 -31.27
CA LEU A 437 11.09 2.83 -31.86
C LEU A 437 11.26 2.81 -33.38
N ARG A 438 10.17 2.67 -34.13
CA ARG A 438 10.16 2.79 -35.59
C ARG A 438 9.17 3.87 -36.03
N LEU A 439 9.62 4.78 -36.88
CA LEU A 439 8.77 5.76 -37.57
C LEU A 439 8.34 5.16 -38.90
N VAL A 440 7.04 5.01 -39.12
CA VAL A 440 6.45 4.40 -40.31
C VAL A 440 5.50 5.38 -40.96
N ARG A 441 5.56 5.52 -42.29
CA ARG A 441 4.64 6.33 -43.06
C ARG A 441 3.34 5.58 -43.32
N ALA A 442 2.21 6.20 -43.01
CA ALA A 442 0.92 5.53 -42.99
C ALA A 442 0.38 5.20 -44.39
N ILE A 443 0.75 5.93 -45.45
CA ILE A 443 0.20 5.71 -46.80
C ILE A 443 0.68 4.41 -47.46
N ASP A 444 1.89 3.96 -47.14
CA ASP A 444 2.58 2.85 -47.82
C ASP A 444 3.30 1.88 -46.88
N GLY A 445 3.11 2.01 -45.56
CA GLY A 445 3.72 1.13 -44.56
C GLY A 445 5.25 1.23 -44.48
N LYS A 446 5.86 2.25 -45.11
CA LYS A 446 7.31 2.35 -45.22
C LYS A 446 7.92 2.85 -43.91
N CYS A 447 8.80 2.05 -43.29
CA CYS A 447 9.67 2.51 -42.22
C CYS A 447 10.65 3.58 -42.75
N LEU A 448 10.65 4.75 -42.12
CA LEU A 448 11.50 5.90 -42.45
C LEU A 448 12.73 6.03 -41.53
N GLY A 449 12.67 5.44 -40.34
CA GLY A 449 13.79 5.40 -39.41
C GLY A 449 13.50 4.57 -38.17
N THR A 450 14.58 4.07 -37.56
CA THR A 450 14.56 3.28 -36.32
C THR A 450 15.46 3.94 -35.30
N LEU A 451 15.00 4.03 -34.05
CA LEU A 451 15.73 4.52 -32.89
C LEU A 451 15.69 3.47 -31.79
N SER A 452 16.65 3.53 -30.87
CA SER A 452 16.61 2.69 -29.67
C SER A 452 17.31 3.37 -28.51
N ALA A 453 16.86 3.07 -27.29
CA ALA A 453 17.50 3.51 -26.06
C ALA A 453 17.52 2.37 -25.04
N SER A 454 18.62 2.25 -24.31
CA SER A 454 18.80 1.29 -23.22
C SER A 454 18.75 1.99 -21.87
N PHE A 455 18.17 1.33 -20.87
CA PHE A 455 17.95 1.85 -19.52
C PHE A 455 17.74 0.70 -18.54
N HIS A 456 18.08 0.88 -17.26
CA HIS A 456 17.69 -0.10 -16.24
C HIS A 456 16.18 -0.04 -15.98
N SER A 457 15.51 -1.17 -15.76
CA SER A 457 14.04 -1.18 -15.60
C SER A 457 13.51 -0.32 -14.45
N GLU A 458 14.31 -0.12 -13.40
CA GLU A 458 14.03 0.78 -12.27
C GLU A 458 14.38 2.26 -12.54
N LYS A 459 15.11 2.56 -13.62
CA LYS A 459 15.64 3.89 -13.98
C LYS A 459 15.33 4.30 -15.43
N PRO A 460 14.05 4.39 -15.82
CA PRO A 460 13.65 4.77 -17.18
C PRO A 460 14.18 6.14 -17.65
N GLU A 461 14.62 7.02 -16.74
CA GLU A 461 15.23 8.31 -17.03
C GLU A 461 16.57 8.22 -17.77
N GLU A 462 17.27 7.09 -17.69
CA GLU A 462 18.56 6.89 -18.34
C GLU A 462 18.44 6.90 -19.88
N GLY A 463 17.32 6.40 -20.42
CA GLY A 463 17.14 6.19 -21.87
C GLY A 463 15.97 6.96 -22.50
N ILE A 464 14.77 6.93 -21.89
CA ILE A 464 13.53 7.36 -22.56
C ILE A 464 13.50 8.88 -22.88
N PRO A 465 13.97 9.80 -22.03
CA PRO A 465 14.07 11.23 -22.39
C PRO A 465 15.05 11.51 -23.54
N THR A 466 16.04 10.64 -23.75
CA THR A 466 16.96 10.75 -24.89
C THR A 466 16.32 10.25 -26.18
N LEU A 467 15.60 9.12 -26.12
CA LEU A 467 14.81 8.61 -27.23
C LEU A 467 13.80 9.64 -27.73
N ALA A 468 13.12 10.35 -26.82
CA ALA A 468 12.12 11.34 -27.18
C ALA A 468 12.71 12.54 -27.93
N ARG A 469 13.90 13.01 -27.53
CA ARG A 469 14.63 14.06 -28.26
C ARG A 469 15.07 13.59 -29.65
N GLN A 470 15.54 12.35 -29.78
CA GLN A 470 15.90 11.75 -31.06
C GLN A 470 14.68 11.57 -31.98
N LEU A 471 13.51 11.22 -31.43
CA LEU A 471 12.25 11.15 -32.18
C LEU A 471 11.86 12.51 -32.77
N LEU A 472 11.96 13.59 -31.99
CA LEU A 472 11.67 14.95 -32.46
C LEU A 472 12.58 15.32 -33.65
N THR A 473 13.89 15.04 -33.56
CA THR A 473 14.81 15.21 -34.68
C THR A 473 14.40 14.37 -35.90
N LEU A 474 14.10 13.08 -35.72
CA LEU A 474 13.70 12.18 -36.80
C LEU A 474 12.41 12.63 -37.51
N LEU A 475 11.43 13.15 -36.76
CA LEU A 475 10.19 13.71 -37.32
C LEU A 475 10.45 14.99 -38.13
N GLY A 476 11.36 15.85 -37.66
CA GLY A 476 11.77 17.04 -38.41
C GLY A 476 12.51 16.70 -39.71
N GLU A 477 13.30 15.63 -39.73
CA GLU A 477 14.06 15.18 -40.89
C GLU A 477 13.23 14.37 -41.91
N GLN A 478 12.25 13.58 -41.45
CA GLN A 478 11.59 12.56 -42.28
C GLN A 478 10.07 12.75 -42.46
N ALA A 479 9.42 13.62 -41.68
CA ALA A 479 7.96 13.66 -41.58
C ALA A 479 7.32 15.05 -41.79
N GLU A 480 8.08 16.05 -42.27
CA GLU A 480 7.62 17.44 -42.50
C GLU A 480 7.03 18.11 -41.23
N VAL A 481 7.45 17.65 -40.04
CA VAL A 481 7.01 18.21 -38.76
C VAL A 481 7.92 19.36 -38.33
N GLU A 482 7.37 20.54 -38.10
CA GLU A 482 8.16 21.67 -37.58
C GLU A 482 8.27 21.59 -36.05
N MET A 483 9.50 21.67 -35.55
CA MET A 483 9.77 21.68 -34.11
C MET A 483 9.44 23.03 -33.50
N ALA A 484 8.82 23.01 -32.31
CA ALA A 484 8.47 24.20 -31.54
C ALA A 484 9.06 24.10 -30.13
N PRO A 485 9.52 25.20 -29.52
CA PRO A 485 9.94 25.17 -28.13
C PRO A 485 8.73 24.83 -27.24
N PRO A 486 8.86 23.88 -26.29
CA PRO A 486 7.76 23.53 -25.41
C PRO A 486 7.29 24.73 -24.58
N PRO A 487 6.01 24.83 -24.23
CA PRO A 487 5.48 25.90 -23.39
C PRO A 487 6.25 26.02 -22.06
N ALA A 488 6.63 27.22 -21.65
CA ALA A 488 7.43 27.43 -20.42
C ALA A 488 6.75 26.91 -19.12
N ILE A 489 5.43 26.73 -19.15
CA ILE A 489 4.60 26.16 -18.08
C ILE A 489 4.68 24.63 -17.99
N TYR A 490 5.17 23.97 -19.05
CA TYR A 490 5.28 22.52 -19.14
C TYR A 490 6.61 22.04 -18.59
N GLN A 491 6.54 21.10 -17.65
CA GLN A 491 7.69 20.49 -16.98
C GLN A 491 7.44 19.01 -16.74
N VAL A 492 8.43 18.18 -17.08
CA VAL A 492 8.43 16.74 -16.79
C VAL A 492 9.19 16.52 -15.47
N PRO A 493 8.69 15.70 -14.52
CA PRO A 493 9.45 15.26 -13.36
C PRO A 493 10.79 14.61 -13.75
N THR A 494 11.88 15.02 -13.11
CA THR A 494 13.24 14.60 -13.46
C THR A 494 13.86 13.66 -12.41
N GLY A 495 14.95 13.00 -12.79
CA GLY A 495 15.65 12.05 -11.92
C GLY A 495 14.78 10.82 -11.60
N PRO A 496 14.92 10.21 -10.40
CA PRO A 496 14.20 8.99 -10.02
C PRO A 496 12.67 9.08 -10.13
N GLN A 497 12.10 10.29 -10.06
CA GLN A 497 10.66 10.50 -10.12
C GLN A 497 10.08 10.46 -11.53
N PHE A 498 10.93 10.40 -12.56
CA PHE A 498 10.49 10.18 -13.94
C PHE A 498 9.80 8.83 -14.12
N GLY A 499 10.29 7.76 -13.48
CA GLY A 499 9.63 6.44 -13.49
C GLY A 499 8.25 6.48 -12.85
N HIS A 500 8.09 7.20 -11.74
CA HIS A 500 6.79 7.44 -11.12
C HIS A 500 5.87 8.29 -12.00
N TYR A 501 6.39 9.28 -12.74
CA TYR A 501 5.59 10.03 -13.72
C TYR A 501 5.04 9.15 -14.84
N LEU A 502 5.89 8.31 -15.45
CA LEU A 502 5.47 7.33 -16.45
C LEU A 502 4.37 6.38 -15.91
N LEU A 503 4.50 5.92 -14.67
CA LEU A 503 3.46 5.14 -14.00
C LEU A 503 2.13 5.91 -13.89
N ARG A 504 2.15 7.20 -13.51
CA ARG A 504 0.91 8.00 -13.40
C ARG A 504 0.26 8.29 -14.76
N LEU A 505 1.03 8.38 -15.85
CA LEU A 505 0.47 8.45 -17.22
C LEU A 505 -0.32 7.18 -17.58
N GLU A 506 0.26 6.00 -17.32
CA GLU A 506 -0.38 4.72 -17.59
C GLU A 506 -1.58 4.45 -16.67
N GLN A 507 -1.49 4.84 -15.40
CA GLN A 507 -2.61 4.75 -14.48
C GLN A 507 -3.76 5.68 -14.88
N LEU A 508 -3.53 6.90 -15.34
CA LEU A 508 -4.61 7.75 -15.87
C LEU A 508 -5.28 7.09 -17.09
N LEU A 509 -4.51 6.44 -17.97
CA LEU A 509 -5.06 5.64 -19.06
C LEU A 509 -5.92 4.50 -18.50
N ALA A 510 -5.44 3.74 -17.51
CA ALA A 510 -6.17 2.65 -16.87
C ALA A 510 -7.48 3.12 -16.20
N VAL A 511 -7.45 4.21 -15.42
CA VAL A 511 -8.66 4.76 -14.78
C VAL A 511 -9.68 5.23 -15.83
N ARG A 512 -9.23 5.79 -16.96
CA ARG A 512 -10.13 6.14 -18.07
C ARG A 512 -10.76 4.93 -18.72
N CYS A 513 -9.99 3.87 -18.97
CA CYS A 513 -10.51 2.62 -19.52
C CYS A 513 -11.48 1.93 -18.54
N GLY A 514 -11.17 1.90 -17.25
CA GLY A 514 -12.06 1.38 -16.19
C GLY A 514 -13.30 2.25 -15.91
N GLY A 515 -13.38 3.43 -16.52
CA GLY A 515 -14.57 4.29 -16.54
C GLY A 515 -15.41 4.16 -17.82
N MET A 516 -15.01 3.34 -18.79
CA MET A 516 -15.82 3.05 -19.98
C MET A 516 -17.01 2.15 -19.61
N ASP A 517 -18.02 2.12 -20.47
CA ASP A 517 -19.24 1.36 -20.20
C ASP A 517 -18.95 -0.15 -20.35
N GLY A 518 -18.91 -0.86 -19.21
CA GLY A 518 -18.45 -2.23 -19.12
C GLY A 518 -18.27 -2.72 -17.67
N PRO A 519 -17.60 -3.86 -17.46
CA PRO A 519 -17.36 -4.43 -16.14
C PRO A 519 -16.45 -3.53 -15.32
N ARG A 520 -16.85 -3.25 -14.07
CA ARG A 520 -16.05 -2.38 -13.18
C ARG A 520 -14.71 -3.00 -12.75
N GLU A 521 -14.55 -4.31 -12.90
CA GLU A 521 -13.49 -5.13 -12.29
C GLU A 521 -12.09 -4.99 -12.92
N PHE A 522 -11.96 -4.29 -14.05
CA PHE A 522 -10.67 -4.03 -14.71
C PHE A 522 -9.67 -3.23 -13.84
N LEU A 523 -10.16 -2.29 -13.03
CA LEU A 523 -9.32 -1.35 -12.27
C LEU A 523 -9.06 -1.87 -10.85
N SER A 524 -7.79 -1.80 -10.41
CA SER A 524 -7.30 -2.21 -9.08
C SER A 524 -6.36 -1.16 -8.49
N GLY A 525 -6.23 -1.08 -7.16
CA GLY A 525 -5.28 -0.19 -6.51
C GLY A 525 -5.70 1.29 -6.55
N GLU A 526 -7.00 1.59 -6.56
CA GLU A 526 -7.55 2.92 -6.83
C GLU A 526 -7.06 3.98 -5.82
N ARG A 527 -6.80 3.56 -4.58
CA ARG A 527 -6.22 4.41 -3.53
C ARG A 527 -4.72 4.66 -3.74
N GLU A 528 -3.97 3.69 -4.25
CA GLU A 528 -2.54 3.88 -4.62
C GLU A 528 -2.45 4.88 -5.77
N ILE A 529 -3.29 4.72 -6.80
CA ILE A 529 -3.32 5.60 -7.98
C ILE A 529 -3.46 7.07 -7.56
N ILE A 530 -4.36 7.39 -6.62
CA ILE A 530 -4.52 8.77 -6.13
C ILE A 530 -3.40 9.18 -5.18
N ASN A 531 -3.01 8.35 -4.20
CA ASN A 531 -1.93 8.68 -3.25
C ASN A 531 -0.60 8.93 -3.96
N GLY A 532 -0.25 8.15 -4.98
CA GLY A 532 0.99 8.32 -5.73
C GLY A 532 0.99 9.53 -6.68
N ASN A 533 -0.19 9.94 -7.18
CA ASN A 533 -0.34 11.25 -7.84
C ASN A 533 -0.20 12.42 -6.85
N LEU A 534 -0.75 12.28 -5.64
CA LEU A 534 -0.59 13.23 -4.54
C LEU A 534 0.89 13.38 -4.15
N GLN A 535 1.61 12.27 -3.94
CA GLN A 535 3.04 12.28 -3.62
C GLN A 535 3.85 13.01 -4.70
N LEU A 536 3.62 12.69 -5.98
CA LEU A 536 4.31 13.37 -7.09
C LEU A 536 3.98 14.89 -7.14
N CYS A 537 2.81 15.31 -6.67
CA CYS A 537 2.48 16.73 -6.50
C CYS A 537 3.09 17.38 -5.26
N VAL A 538 3.41 16.63 -4.20
CA VAL A 538 4.14 17.14 -3.01
C VAL A 538 5.63 17.28 -3.32
N GLU A 539 6.20 16.33 -4.07
CA GLU A 539 7.62 16.36 -4.48
C GLU A 539 7.90 17.42 -5.56
N PHE A 540 6.93 17.70 -6.44
CA PHE A 540 7.00 18.78 -7.44
C PHE A 540 5.87 19.79 -7.20
N PRO A 541 5.91 20.58 -6.11
CA PRO A 541 4.79 21.40 -5.65
C PRO A 541 4.33 22.46 -6.66
N GLN A 542 5.26 22.95 -7.50
CA GLN A 542 5.00 23.96 -8.53
C GLN A 542 4.84 23.39 -9.95
N ASN A 543 4.87 22.06 -10.12
CA ASN A 543 4.65 21.45 -11.43
C ASN A 543 3.15 21.41 -11.75
N ILE A 544 2.76 22.17 -12.78
CA ILE A 544 1.37 22.32 -13.19
C ILE A 544 0.87 21.06 -13.95
N GLY A 545 1.76 20.38 -14.69
CA GLY A 545 1.45 19.12 -15.37
C GLY A 545 1.06 18.00 -14.41
N THR A 546 1.82 17.79 -13.33
CA THR A 546 1.49 16.77 -12.30
C THR A 546 0.18 17.09 -11.59
N ARG A 547 -0.10 18.38 -11.33
CA ARG A 547 -1.37 18.82 -10.73
C ARG A 547 -2.56 18.61 -11.65
N ILE A 548 -2.43 18.85 -12.96
CA ILE A 548 -3.48 18.54 -13.94
C ILE A 548 -3.66 17.01 -14.04
N LEU A 549 -2.58 16.24 -14.06
CA LEU A 549 -2.61 14.77 -14.06
C LEU A 549 -3.36 14.21 -12.85
N LEU A 550 -3.10 14.72 -11.64
CA LEU A 550 -3.86 14.40 -10.43
C LEU A 550 -5.34 14.78 -10.55
N ALA A 551 -5.66 16.00 -10.98
CA ALA A 551 -7.05 16.45 -11.14
C ALA A 551 -7.82 15.61 -12.19
N LYS A 552 -7.18 15.24 -13.30
CA LYS A 552 -7.77 14.34 -14.31
C LYS A 552 -7.87 12.89 -13.85
N THR A 553 -6.97 12.44 -12.99
CA THR A 553 -7.07 11.14 -12.33
C THR A 553 -8.28 11.11 -11.40
N LEU A 554 -8.50 12.15 -10.58
CA LEU A 554 -9.69 12.25 -9.72
C LEU A 554 -10.99 12.30 -10.53
N LEU A 555 -11.06 13.10 -11.61
CA LEU A 555 -12.24 13.17 -12.48
C LEU A 555 -12.55 11.84 -13.18
N ALA A 556 -11.53 11.14 -13.68
CA ALA A 556 -11.70 9.81 -14.25
C ALA A 556 -12.11 8.78 -13.17
N MET A 557 -11.50 8.86 -11.98
CA MET A 557 -11.81 7.98 -10.85
C MET A 557 -13.22 8.19 -10.33
N LYS A 558 -13.76 9.42 -10.39
CA LYS A 558 -15.17 9.68 -10.03
C LYS A 558 -16.12 8.85 -10.90
N ARG A 559 -15.85 8.73 -12.20
CA ARG A 559 -16.63 7.88 -13.12
C ARG A 559 -16.42 6.37 -12.85
N ALA A 560 -15.18 5.94 -12.62
CA ALA A 560 -14.86 4.53 -12.42
C ALA A 560 -15.23 3.97 -11.02
N ARG A 561 -15.07 4.80 -9.98
CA ARG A 561 -15.20 4.50 -8.54
C ARG A 561 -15.61 5.75 -7.73
N PRO A 562 -16.87 6.21 -7.82
CA PRO A 562 -17.32 7.44 -7.16
C PRO A 562 -17.14 7.42 -5.62
N LYS A 563 -17.14 6.23 -4.99
CA LYS A 563 -16.95 6.09 -3.54
C LYS A 563 -15.53 6.38 -3.04
N VAL A 564 -14.50 6.23 -3.89
CA VAL A 564 -13.09 6.37 -3.48
C VAL A 564 -12.67 7.84 -3.44
N VAL A 565 -13.16 8.66 -4.38
CA VAL A 565 -12.73 10.06 -4.54
C VAL A 565 -12.95 10.90 -3.25
N PRO A 566 -14.10 10.87 -2.56
CA PRO A 566 -14.32 11.66 -1.34
C PRO A 566 -13.31 11.42 -0.20
N GLU A 567 -12.67 10.25 -0.15
CA GLU A 567 -11.66 9.92 0.87
C GLU A 567 -10.43 10.85 0.79
N PHE A 568 -10.18 11.47 -0.36
CA PHE A 568 -9.01 12.30 -0.64
C PHE A 568 -9.27 13.81 -0.53
N GLN A 569 -10.50 14.24 -0.24
CA GLN A 569 -10.88 15.65 -0.28
C GLN A 569 -10.02 16.54 0.64
N GLU A 570 -9.79 16.10 1.89
CA GLU A 570 -8.98 16.86 2.84
C GLU A 570 -7.49 16.87 2.48
N LYS A 571 -6.95 15.75 1.96
CA LYS A 571 -5.56 15.70 1.44
C LYS A 571 -5.35 16.68 0.28
N ILE A 572 -6.34 16.81 -0.61
CA ILE A 572 -6.29 17.75 -1.74
C ILE A 572 -6.42 19.20 -1.26
N LYS A 573 -7.30 19.50 -0.30
CA LYS A 573 -7.37 20.83 0.33
C LYS A 573 -6.04 21.22 1.00
N LEU A 574 -5.40 20.27 1.71
CA LEU A 574 -4.10 20.48 2.34
C LEU A 574 -3.02 20.80 1.29
N LEU A 575 -2.95 20.01 0.21
CA LEU A 575 -2.02 20.25 -0.91
C LEU A 575 -2.21 21.63 -1.55
N GLN A 576 -3.46 22.13 -1.72
CA GLN A 576 -3.70 23.49 -2.22
C GLN A 576 -3.30 24.57 -1.22
N LYS A 577 -3.50 24.33 0.08
CA LYS A 577 -3.18 25.28 1.16
C LYS A 577 -1.68 25.43 1.41
N GLU A 578 -0.94 24.32 1.48
CA GLU A 578 0.50 24.34 1.78
C GLU A 578 1.35 24.61 0.54
N HIS A 579 0.87 24.21 -0.63
CA HIS A 579 1.54 24.38 -1.91
C HIS A 579 0.58 25.02 -2.93
N PRO A 580 0.21 26.30 -2.77
CA PRO A 580 -0.53 27.03 -3.79
C PRO A 580 0.32 27.21 -5.05
N LEU A 581 -0.35 27.23 -6.21
CA LEU A 581 0.27 27.57 -7.49
C LEU A 581 0.12 29.06 -7.78
N ALA A 582 0.89 29.56 -8.75
CA ALA A 582 0.63 30.88 -9.32
C ALA A 582 -0.69 30.91 -10.11
N GLU A 583 -1.34 32.07 -10.19
CA GLU A 583 -2.44 32.30 -11.12
C GLU A 583 -1.93 32.39 -12.57
N PRO A 584 -2.70 31.95 -13.59
CA PRO A 584 -4.07 31.42 -13.51
C PRO A 584 -4.17 29.92 -13.17
N ALA A 585 -3.05 29.22 -13.00
CA ALA A 585 -3.04 27.76 -12.82
C ALA A 585 -3.80 27.31 -11.56
N ASN A 586 -3.66 28.05 -10.46
CA ASN A 586 -4.39 27.84 -9.21
C ASN A 586 -5.92 27.89 -9.41
N SER A 587 -6.47 28.96 -10.00
CA SER A 587 -7.91 29.05 -10.29
C SER A 587 -8.44 27.96 -11.22
N VAL A 588 -7.68 27.59 -12.26
CA VAL A 588 -8.07 26.52 -13.19
C VAL A 588 -8.11 25.16 -12.49
N LEU A 589 -7.11 24.86 -11.67
CA LEU A 589 -7.06 23.59 -10.93
C LEU A 589 -8.10 23.52 -9.81
N GLN A 590 -8.38 24.63 -9.12
CA GLN A 590 -9.47 24.69 -8.15
C GLN A 590 -10.83 24.37 -8.79
N ARG A 591 -11.10 24.83 -10.02
CA ARG A 591 -12.31 24.42 -10.77
C ARG A 591 -12.35 22.91 -11.00
N LEU A 592 -11.24 22.31 -11.42
CA LEU A 592 -11.15 20.87 -11.71
C LEU A 592 -11.27 20.00 -10.45
N PHE A 593 -10.70 20.42 -9.31
CA PHE A 593 -10.89 19.71 -8.04
C PHE A 593 -12.33 19.86 -7.54
N ASN A 594 -12.94 21.04 -7.65
CA ASN A 594 -14.35 21.24 -7.29
C ASN A 594 -15.28 20.36 -8.14
N GLU A 595 -15.02 20.21 -9.44
CA GLU A 595 -15.74 19.30 -10.33
C GLU A 595 -15.60 17.82 -9.90
N ALA A 596 -14.41 17.40 -9.47
CA ALA A 596 -14.15 16.05 -8.99
C ALA A 596 -14.85 15.72 -7.66
N PHE A 597 -15.05 16.72 -6.79
CA PHE A 597 -15.71 16.57 -5.48
C PHE A 597 -17.19 16.98 -5.45
N ALA A 598 -17.73 17.52 -6.54
CA ALA A 598 -19.15 17.84 -6.62
C ALA A 598 -20.00 16.57 -6.51
N GLU A 599 -21.09 16.63 -5.74
CA GLU A 599 -22.10 15.57 -5.77
C GLU A 599 -22.72 15.47 -7.17
N ASP A 600 -22.95 14.26 -7.65
CA ASP A 600 -23.66 14.07 -8.91
C ASP A 600 -25.11 14.52 -8.73
N ARG A 601 -25.51 15.57 -9.47
CA ARG A 601 -26.92 16.00 -9.51
C ARG A 601 -27.74 14.85 -10.08
N MET A 602 -28.58 14.24 -9.24
CA MET A 602 -29.53 13.23 -9.70
C MET A 602 -30.41 13.83 -10.80
N ASN A 603 -30.35 13.21 -11.99
CA ASN A 603 -31.34 13.33 -13.07
C ASN A 603 -32.02 11.97 -13.21
#